data_AF-A0A7C0WQK3-F1
#
_entry.id   AF-A0A7C0WQK3-F1
#
_cell.length_a   1.000
_cell.length_b   1.000
_cell.length_c   1.000
_cell.angle_alpha   90.00
_cell.angle_beta   90.00
_cell.angle_gamma   90.00
#
_symmetry.space_group_name_H-M   'P 1'
#
loop_
_entity.id
_entity.type
_entity.pdbx_description
1 polymer ?
#
loop_
_entity_poly.entity_id
_entity_poly.type
_entity_poly.pdbx_seq_one_letter_code
_entity_poly.pdbx_strand_id
1 'polypeptide(L)'
;MKSADQLKIILNRIEGKPYGFYRDIKGWYDFDNFMLNIDYIQPDPFAPPSQVAARISRDVAGFPPELYDSPIRRIALEDCLTRHFYHQARKVARGKRGSGRSGLLAIDKPSQEVLMRTAMVINDDWVEARFVVGLPARGRRISVRDAIEIFFDEIPELVRRTLLYSNLDGKLLKKFVDLSEDSDYIRGKLPERGLVGFVGDGSILPRMSGIDDRPLPDEKAVSFQSPPELEVSFDCPRRGEVRGMGIPRGVTLIVGGGYHGKSTLLEALEKGAYNHIPGDGREMVVTVPESVKIRAEDG
;
A
#
# COMPACT_ATOMS: atom_id res chain seq x y z
N MET A 1 1.66 -14.44 -27.50
CA MET A 1 2.41 -13.62 -26.52
C MET A 1 3.61 -13.06 -27.24
N LYS A 2 3.92 -11.76 -27.11
CA LYS A 2 5.10 -11.18 -27.78
C LYS A 2 6.34 -11.38 -26.91
N SER A 3 7.54 -11.42 -27.48
CA SER A 3 8.79 -11.45 -26.68
C SER A 3 9.27 -10.05 -26.33
N ALA A 4 10.13 -9.92 -25.32
CA ALA A 4 10.83 -8.68 -25.01
C ALA A 4 11.61 -8.13 -26.23
N ASP A 5 12.23 -9.00 -27.03
CA ASP A 5 12.90 -8.59 -28.27
C ASP A 5 11.94 -7.98 -29.30
N GLN A 6 10.70 -8.48 -29.40
CA GLN A 6 9.70 -7.88 -30.25
C GLN A 6 9.31 -6.47 -29.78
N LEU A 7 9.21 -6.23 -28.46
CA LEU A 7 9.02 -4.87 -27.92
C LEU A 7 10.17 -3.96 -28.34
N LYS A 8 11.42 -4.44 -28.21
CA LYS A 8 12.63 -3.69 -28.60
C LYS A 8 12.62 -3.34 -30.09
N ILE A 9 12.21 -4.26 -30.96
CA ILE A 9 12.05 -4.03 -32.40
C ILE A 9 10.99 -2.96 -32.67
N ILE A 10 9.82 -3.02 -32.01
CA ILE A 10 8.76 -2.02 -32.18
C ILE A 10 9.25 -0.64 -31.74
N LEU A 11 9.88 -0.55 -30.57
CA LEU A 11 10.45 0.69 -30.06
C LEU A 11 11.44 1.30 -31.07
N ASN A 12 12.43 0.54 -31.54
CA ASN A 12 13.39 1.04 -32.53
C ASN A 12 12.75 1.56 -33.83
N ARG A 13 11.61 0.99 -34.26
CA ARG A 13 10.88 1.45 -35.45
C ARG A 13 10.13 2.77 -35.26
N ILE A 14 9.91 3.21 -34.03
CA ILE A 14 9.15 4.42 -33.69
C ILE A 14 10.03 5.57 -33.17
N GLU A 15 11.37 5.42 -33.23
CA GLU A 15 12.30 6.49 -32.87
C GLU A 15 12.01 7.80 -33.61
N GLY A 16 11.95 8.90 -32.87
CA GLY A 16 11.70 10.25 -33.41
C GLY A 16 10.30 10.47 -34.01
N LYS A 17 9.45 9.44 -34.10
CA LYS A 17 8.08 9.57 -34.60
C LYS A 17 7.19 10.37 -33.63
N PRO A 18 6.04 10.88 -34.10
CA PRO A 18 5.06 11.49 -33.22
C PRO A 18 4.64 10.56 -32.08
N TYR A 19 4.36 11.13 -30.91
CA TYR A 19 4.05 10.39 -29.69
C TYR A 19 2.96 9.32 -29.83
N GLY A 20 1.96 9.55 -30.67
CA GLY A 20 0.84 8.63 -30.89
C GLY A 20 1.22 7.25 -31.44
N PHE A 21 2.46 7.07 -31.92
CA PHE A 21 3.01 5.76 -32.32
C PHE A 21 3.33 4.84 -31.13
N TYR A 22 3.35 5.33 -29.89
CA TYR A 22 3.39 4.46 -28.71
C TYR A 22 2.19 3.50 -28.62
N ARG A 23 1.10 3.74 -29.38
CA ARG A 23 -0.02 2.77 -29.46
C ARG A 23 0.43 1.39 -29.98
N ASP A 24 1.51 1.34 -30.76
CA ASP A 24 2.04 0.10 -31.35
C ASP A 24 2.64 -0.86 -30.30
N ILE A 25 3.06 -0.34 -29.13
CA ILE A 25 3.62 -1.15 -28.05
C ILE A 25 2.55 -1.74 -27.12
N LYS A 26 1.25 -1.48 -27.31
CA LYS A 26 0.19 -2.07 -26.48
C LYS A 26 0.21 -3.61 -26.54
N GLY A 27 0.01 -4.25 -25.38
CA GLY A 27 -0.14 -5.70 -25.24
C GLY A 27 0.83 -6.36 -24.24
N TRP A 28 0.85 -7.69 -24.26
CA TRP A 28 1.64 -8.55 -23.38
C TRP A 28 2.99 -8.95 -23.99
N TYR A 29 4.04 -8.84 -23.19
CA TYR A 29 5.42 -9.18 -23.54
C TYR A 29 6.04 -10.09 -22.49
N ASP A 30 6.68 -11.15 -22.94
CA ASP A 30 7.44 -12.09 -22.13
C ASP A 30 8.87 -11.60 -21.93
N PHE A 31 9.27 -11.38 -20.68
CA PHE A 31 10.62 -10.99 -20.23
C PHE A 31 11.32 -12.15 -19.51
N ASP A 32 10.95 -13.38 -19.84
CA ASP A 32 11.43 -14.66 -19.31
C ASP A 32 11.02 -14.89 -17.84
N ASN A 33 11.41 -13.98 -16.94
CA ASN A 33 11.15 -14.08 -15.49
C ASN A 33 9.86 -13.39 -15.07
N PHE A 34 9.25 -12.61 -15.94
CA PHE A 34 7.96 -11.97 -15.70
C PHE A 34 7.28 -11.59 -17.02
N MET A 35 5.98 -11.34 -16.94
CA MET A 35 5.14 -10.87 -18.02
C MET A 35 4.87 -9.38 -17.84
N LEU A 36 5.16 -8.58 -18.87
CA LEU A 36 4.84 -7.17 -18.91
C LEU A 36 3.60 -6.93 -19.77
N ASN A 37 2.55 -6.36 -19.18
CA ASN A 37 1.39 -5.85 -19.90
C ASN A 37 1.46 -4.34 -20.02
N ILE A 38 1.35 -3.82 -21.24
CA ILE A 38 1.20 -2.40 -21.50
C ILE A 38 -0.25 -2.19 -21.93
N ASP A 39 -1.10 -1.76 -21.01
CA ASP A 39 -2.56 -1.79 -21.19
C ASP A 39 -3.11 -0.49 -21.78
N TYR A 40 -2.76 0.64 -21.15
CA TYR A 40 -3.17 1.97 -21.60
C TYR A 40 -1.95 2.80 -21.98
N ILE A 41 -2.01 3.45 -23.13
CA ILE A 41 -0.98 4.36 -23.62
C ILE A 41 -1.49 5.79 -23.47
N GLN A 42 -0.73 6.62 -22.77
CA GLN A 42 -1.04 8.04 -22.65
C GLN A 42 -1.04 8.72 -24.03
N PRO A 43 -2.00 9.62 -24.35
CA PRO A 43 -2.12 10.22 -25.68
C PRO A 43 -1.00 11.23 -25.99
N ASP A 44 -0.41 11.83 -24.95
CA ASP A 44 0.69 12.78 -25.05
C ASP A 44 1.56 12.76 -23.76
N PRO A 45 2.77 13.37 -23.78
CA PRO A 45 3.69 13.33 -22.64
C PRO A 45 3.19 14.00 -21.34
N PHE A 46 2.19 14.88 -21.42
CA PHE A 46 1.61 15.64 -20.30
C PHE A 46 0.31 15.01 -19.77
N ALA A 47 -0.31 14.12 -20.54
CA ALA A 47 -1.49 13.36 -20.13
C ALA A 47 -1.21 12.41 -18.95
N PRO A 48 -2.25 11.92 -18.25
CA PRO A 48 -2.10 10.86 -17.25
C PRO A 48 -1.24 9.72 -17.82
N PRO A 49 -0.24 9.20 -17.07
CA PRO A 49 0.74 8.29 -17.64
C PRO A 49 0.12 6.94 -18.05
N SER A 50 0.88 6.20 -18.85
CA SER A 50 0.51 4.89 -19.38
C SER A 50 0.38 3.89 -18.25
N GLN A 51 -0.60 2.99 -18.35
CA GLN A 51 -0.85 1.96 -17.33
C GLN A 51 -0.20 0.65 -17.75
N VAL A 52 0.55 0.07 -16.82
CA VAL A 52 1.40 -1.10 -17.04
C VAL A 52 1.19 -2.07 -15.89
N ALA A 53 1.27 -3.37 -16.17
CA ALA A 53 1.31 -4.41 -15.15
C ALA A 53 2.53 -5.31 -15.37
N ALA A 54 3.21 -5.65 -14.28
CA ALA A 54 4.24 -6.69 -14.27
C ALA A 54 3.72 -7.86 -13.46
N ARG A 55 3.63 -9.04 -14.09
CA ARG A 55 3.08 -10.26 -13.50
C ARG A 55 4.15 -11.35 -13.47
N ILE A 56 4.29 -12.00 -12.33
CA ILE A 56 5.21 -13.12 -12.14
C ILE A 56 4.42 -14.34 -11.66
N SER A 57 4.78 -15.54 -12.14
CA SER A 57 4.14 -16.76 -11.63
C SER A 57 4.48 -16.95 -10.16
N ARG A 58 3.59 -17.60 -9.42
CA ARG A 58 3.78 -17.87 -8.00
C ARG A 58 5.08 -18.63 -7.71
N ASP A 59 5.41 -19.61 -8.55
CA ASP A 59 6.62 -20.43 -8.40
C ASP A 59 7.90 -19.59 -8.46
N VAL A 60 7.94 -18.58 -9.33
CA VAL A 60 9.09 -17.68 -9.44
C VAL A 60 9.07 -16.62 -8.35
N ALA A 61 7.89 -16.11 -7.99
CA ALA A 61 7.74 -15.12 -6.92
C ALA A 61 8.18 -15.66 -5.55
N GLY A 62 7.90 -16.93 -5.26
CA GLY A 62 8.42 -17.65 -4.11
C GLY A 62 7.87 -17.20 -2.75
N PHE A 63 6.73 -16.50 -2.70
CA PHE A 63 6.12 -16.09 -1.43
C PHE A 63 5.55 -17.30 -0.68
N PRO A 64 5.95 -17.53 0.59
CA PRO A 64 5.42 -18.60 1.41
C PRO A 64 3.88 -18.52 1.55
N PRO A 65 3.13 -19.61 1.34
CA PRO A 65 1.66 -19.61 1.42
C PRO A 65 1.11 -19.06 2.73
N GLU A 66 1.82 -19.25 3.85
CA GLU A 66 1.37 -18.71 5.13
C GLU A 66 1.25 -17.18 5.12
N LEU A 67 1.87 -16.44 4.20
CA LEU A 67 1.74 -14.98 4.16
C LEU A 67 0.44 -14.49 3.51
N TYR A 68 -0.35 -15.37 2.87
CA TYR A 68 -1.58 -15.01 2.14
C TYR A 68 -2.65 -16.12 2.14
N ASP A 69 -2.59 -17.00 3.14
CA ASP A 69 -3.51 -18.13 3.38
C ASP A 69 -4.89 -17.70 3.89
N SER A 70 -5.05 -16.44 4.31
CA SER A 70 -6.34 -15.83 4.63
C SER A 70 -6.53 -14.49 3.91
N PRO A 71 -7.78 -14.02 3.72
CA PRO A 71 -8.06 -12.75 3.06
C PRO A 71 -7.32 -11.56 3.70
N ILE A 72 -7.29 -11.47 5.04
CA ILE A 72 -6.61 -10.37 5.73
C ILE A 72 -5.09 -10.44 5.57
N ARG A 73 -4.52 -11.65 5.61
CA ARG A 73 -3.08 -11.85 5.44
C ARG A 73 -2.64 -11.48 4.02
N ARG A 74 -3.45 -11.87 3.02
CA ARG A 74 -3.25 -11.47 1.62
C ARG A 74 -3.30 -9.96 1.43
N ILE A 75 -4.32 -9.28 1.95
CA ILE A 75 -4.43 -7.81 1.87
C ILE A 75 -3.20 -7.14 2.50
N ALA A 76 -2.75 -7.63 3.67
CA ALA A 76 -1.58 -7.10 4.35
C ALA A 76 -0.30 -7.30 3.54
N LEU A 77 -0.11 -8.47 2.92
CA LEU A 77 1.03 -8.73 2.05
C LEU A 77 1.01 -7.84 0.80
N GLU A 78 -0.14 -7.73 0.13
CA GLU A 78 -0.34 -6.86 -1.04
C GLU A 78 -0.02 -5.39 -0.71
N ASP A 79 -0.50 -4.89 0.43
CA ASP A 79 -0.21 -3.52 0.88
C ASP A 79 1.28 -3.32 1.20
N CYS A 80 1.90 -4.28 1.89
CA CYS A 80 3.33 -4.25 2.19
C CYS A 80 4.19 -4.21 0.91
N LEU A 81 3.87 -5.04 -0.07
CA LEU A 81 4.53 -5.05 -1.38
C LEU A 81 4.27 -3.77 -2.16
N THR A 82 3.06 -3.21 -2.10
CA THR A 82 2.74 -1.91 -2.72
C THR A 82 3.63 -0.80 -2.14
N ARG A 83 3.78 -0.74 -0.81
CA ARG A 83 4.67 0.23 -0.14
C ARG A 83 6.11 0.06 -0.56
N HIS A 84 6.62 -1.18 -0.55
CA HIS A 84 7.97 -1.45 -0.96
C HIS A 84 8.21 -1.08 -2.43
N PHE A 85 7.27 -1.41 -3.32
CA PHE A 85 7.29 -0.99 -4.72
C PHE A 85 7.32 0.54 -4.86
N TYR A 86 6.46 1.25 -4.13
CA TYR A 86 6.43 2.71 -4.11
C TYR A 86 7.80 3.32 -3.75
N HIS A 87 8.46 2.77 -2.72
CA HIS A 87 9.78 3.24 -2.30
C HIS A 87 10.88 2.86 -3.29
N GLN A 88 10.85 1.66 -3.87
CA GLN A 88 11.86 1.21 -4.84
C GLN A 88 11.73 1.94 -6.18
N ALA A 89 10.51 2.20 -6.66
CA ALA A 89 10.28 2.93 -7.91
C ALA A 89 10.97 4.30 -7.88
N ARG A 90 10.94 5.00 -6.74
CA ARG A 90 11.61 6.30 -6.55
C ARG A 90 13.15 6.22 -6.54
N LYS A 91 13.72 5.05 -6.22
CA LYS A 91 15.17 4.81 -6.21
C LYS A 91 15.67 4.35 -7.58
N VAL A 92 14.86 3.56 -8.28
CA VAL A 92 15.21 2.96 -9.57
C VAL A 92 14.94 3.92 -10.73
N ALA A 93 13.83 4.66 -10.68
CA ALA A 93 13.52 5.63 -11.72
C ALA A 93 14.58 6.74 -11.76
N ARG A 94 15.26 6.90 -12.89
CA ARG A 94 16.18 8.04 -13.07
C ARG A 94 15.43 9.37 -13.15
N GLY A 95 14.15 9.34 -13.54
CA GLY A 95 13.24 10.48 -13.59
C GLY A 95 13.57 11.50 -14.69
N LYS A 96 12.60 12.37 -14.99
CA LYS A 96 12.73 13.59 -15.83
C LYS A 96 13.51 13.38 -17.15
N ARG A 97 13.01 12.49 -18.01
CA ARG A 97 13.61 12.20 -19.33
C ARG A 97 12.92 12.93 -20.48
N GLY A 98 12.97 14.27 -20.46
CA GLY A 98 12.38 15.11 -21.50
C GLY A 98 11.12 15.83 -21.04
N SER A 99 10.01 15.67 -21.76
CA SER A 99 8.81 16.49 -21.58
C SER A 99 7.75 15.85 -20.67
N GLY A 100 7.01 16.68 -19.94
CA GLY A 100 5.87 16.25 -19.14
C GLY A 100 6.26 15.24 -18.06
N ARG A 101 5.60 14.08 -18.07
CA ARG A 101 5.79 12.99 -17.10
C ARG A 101 6.86 11.97 -17.53
N SER A 102 7.67 12.26 -18.54
CA SER A 102 8.66 11.34 -19.10
C SER A 102 9.62 10.76 -18.04
N GLY A 103 9.70 9.43 -17.98
CA GLY A 103 10.54 8.70 -17.02
C GLY A 103 9.92 8.54 -15.62
N LEU A 104 8.63 8.85 -15.45
CA LEU A 104 7.91 8.53 -14.23
C LEU A 104 7.69 7.02 -14.12
N LEU A 105 8.06 6.43 -12.99
CA LEU A 105 7.57 5.13 -12.52
C LEU A 105 6.86 5.35 -11.19
N ALA A 106 5.58 5.04 -11.12
CA ALA A 106 4.80 5.24 -9.89
C ALA A 106 3.72 4.18 -9.73
N ILE A 107 3.44 3.82 -8.50
CA ILE A 107 2.31 2.98 -8.09
C ILE A 107 1.39 3.82 -7.19
N ASP A 108 0.17 3.35 -6.93
CA ASP A 108 -0.73 3.99 -5.96
C ASP A 108 0.01 4.23 -4.63
N LYS A 109 -0.09 5.45 -4.08
CA LYS A 109 0.66 5.84 -2.89
C LYS A 109 -0.10 5.37 -1.64
N PRO A 110 0.45 4.45 -0.85
CA PRO A 110 -0.24 3.96 0.35
C PRO A 110 -0.36 5.06 1.42
N SER A 111 -1.48 5.07 2.12
CA SER A 111 -1.71 5.86 3.35
C SER A 111 -1.20 5.08 4.57
N GLN A 112 -1.53 5.49 5.80
CA GLN A 112 -1.16 4.73 7.00
C GLN A 112 -2.02 3.46 7.17
N GLU A 113 -3.20 3.46 6.57
CA GLU A 113 -4.13 2.32 6.58
C GLU A 113 -3.72 1.22 5.58
N VAL A 114 -3.91 -0.02 6.00
CA VAL A 114 -3.77 -1.24 5.21
C VAL A 114 -5.11 -1.51 4.52
N LEU A 115 -5.16 -1.31 3.21
CA LEU A 115 -6.39 -1.43 2.41
C LEU A 115 -6.20 -2.43 1.27
N MET A 116 -7.30 -3.10 0.92
CA MET A 116 -7.39 -3.83 -0.34
C MET A 116 -7.27 -2.83 -1.51
N ARG A 117 -6.32 -3.07 -2.41
CA ARG A 117 -6.05 -2.23 -3.57
C ARG A 117 -5.87 -3.09 -4.80
N THR A 118 -6.02 -2.49 -5.97
CA THR A 118 -5.70 -3.15 -7.24
C THR A 118 -4.24 -2.99 -7.65
N ALA A 119 -3.46 -2.23 -6.89
CA ALA A 119 -2.08 -1.87 -7.21
C ALA A 119 -1.12 -3.06 -7.10
N MET A 120 -1.40 -3.98 -6.17
CA MET A 120 -0.71 -5.25 -6.03
C MET A 120 -1.77 -6.32 -5.82
N VAL A 121 -1.67 -7.42 -6.57
CA VAL A 121 -2.62 -8.52 -6.47
C VAL A 121 -1.85 -9.83 -6.38
N ILE A 122 -2.22 -10.65 -5.41
CA ILE A 122 -1.67 -11.99 -5.18
C ILE A 122 -2.81 -12.99 -5.26
N ASN A 123 -2.67 -14.02 -6.07
CA ASN A 123 -3.59 -15.16 -6.09
C ASN A 123 -2.82 -16.48 -6.19
N ASP A 124 -3.54 -17.57 -6.42
CA ASP A 124 -2.96 -18.91 -6.43
C ASP A 124 -2.01 -19.16 -7.62
N ASP A 125 -2.09 -18.35 -8.67
CA ASP A 125 -1.33 -18.51 -9.91
C ASP A 125 -0.17 -17.51 -10.03
N TRP A 126 -0.36 -16.27 -9.58
CA TRP A 126 0.58 -15.18 -9.85
C TRP A 126 0.57 -14.04 -8.82
N VAL A 127 1.63 -13.22 -8.89
CA VAL A 127 1.75 -11.91 -8.24
C VAL A 127 1.85 -10.84 -9.33
N GLU A 128 1.06 -9.77 -9.22
CA GLU A 128 1.03 -8.68 -10.20
C GLU A 128 1.10 -7.31 -9.54
N ALA A 129 2.05 -6.49 -9.98
CA ALA A 129 2.08 -5.06 -9.68
C ALA A 129 1.47 -4.28 -10.85
N ARG A 130 0.52 -3.40 -10.56
CA ARG A 130 -0.08 -2.45 -11.50
C ARG A 130 0.41 -1.05 -11.18
N PHE A 131 1.07 -0.43 -12.14
CA PHE A 131 1.75 0.84 -11.95
C PHE A 131 1.65 1.68 -13.23
N VAL A 132 2.10 2.92 -13.14
CA VAL A 132 2.09 3.85 -14.26
C VAL A 132 3.51 4.16 -14.71
N VAL A 133 3.66 4.30 -16.03
CA VAL A 133 4.91 4.63 -16.71
C VAL A 133 4.69 5.88 -17.54
N GLY A 134 5.50 6.92 -17.30
CA GLY A 134 5.54 8.09 -18.16
C GLY A 134 6.42 7.83 -19.38
N LEU A 135 5.80 7.50 -20.51
CA LEU A 135 6.55 7.16 -21.73
C LEU A 135 7.36 8.37 -22.23
N PRO A 136 8.66 8.19 -22.52
CA PRO A 136 9.57 9.30 -22.70
C PRO A 136 9.45 9.96 -24.08
N ALA A 137 9.61 11.29 -24.09
CA ALA A 137 9.60 12.08 -25.31
C ALA A 137 10.37 13.40 -25.16
N ARG A 138 10.90 13.90 -26.28
CA ARG A 138 11.43 15.27 -26.41
C ARG A 138 10.43 16.12 -27.18
N GLY A 139 9.74 17.00 -26.49
CA GLY A 139 8.53 17.63 -27.02
C GLY A 139 7.47 16.55 -27.27
N ARG A 140 7.03 16.39 -28.52
CA ARG A 140 6.06 15.35 -28.93
C ARG A 140 6.67 14.23 -29.78
N ARG A 141 8.00 14.10 -29.77
CA ARG A 141 8.73 13.05 -30.48
C ARG A 141 9.26 11.99 -29.52
N ILE A 142 9.05 10.74 -29.87
CA ILE A 142 9.43 9.56 -29.09
C ILE A 142 10.95 9.51 -28.89
N SER A 143 11.38 9.16 -27.67
CA SER A 143 12.78 8.89 -27.32
C SER A 143 12.95 7.41 -27.00
N VAL A 144 13.42 6.61 -27.96
CA VAL A 144 13.58 5.16 -27.82
C VAL A 144 14.69 4.81 -26.87
N ARG A 145 15.81 5.54 -26.88
CA ARG A 145 16.89 5.30 -25.91
C ARG A 145 16.36 5.32 -24.48
N ASP A 146 15.59 6.35 -24.14
CA ASP A 146 15.00 6.49 -22.81
C ASP A 146 13.95 5.41 -22.54
N ALA A 147 13.17 5.02 -23.56
CA ALA A 147 12.17 3.96 -23.43
C ALA A 147 12.82 2.59 -23.19
N ILE A 148 13.93 2.30 -23.87
CA ILE A 148 14.72 1.08 -23.67
C ILE A 148 15.24 1.03 -22.24
N GLU A 149 15.83 2.11 -21.72
CA GLU A 149 16.28 2.16 -20.33
C GLU A 149 15.12 1.90 -19.34
N ILE A 150 13.93 2.44 -19.59
CA ILE A 150 12.76 2.18 -18.74
C ILE A 150 12.33 0.71 -18.80
N PHE A 151 12.09 0.19 -19.99
CA PHE A 151 11.48 -1.13 -20.17
C PHE A 151 12.44 -2.30 -19.94
N PHE A 152 13.72 -2.13 -20.22
CA PHE A 152 14.71 -3.22 -20.21
C PHE A 152 15.73 -3.12 -19.08
N ASP A 153 15.84 -1.96 -18.40
CA ASP A 153 16.72 -1.83 -17.23
C ASP A 153 15.91 -1.55 -15.96
N GLU A 154 15.08 -0.50 -15.94
CA GLU A 154 14.41 -0.04 -14.72
C GLU A 154 13.25 -0.94 -14.28
N ILE A 155 12.34 -1.31 -15.19
CA ILE A 155 11.21 -2.18 -14.85
C ILE A 155 11.69 -3.57 -14.41
N PRO A 156 12.60 -4.26 -15.12
CA PRO A 156 13.13 -5.54 -14.67
C PRO A 156 13.81 -5.46 -13.30
N GLU A 157 14.60 -4.40 -13.05
CA GLU A 157 15.22 -4.18 -11.74
C GLU A 157 14.17 -3.94 -10.64
N LEU A 158 13.12 -3.19 -10.94
CA LEU A 158 12.03 -2.92 -10.01
C LEU A 158 11.27 -4.20 -9.67
N VAL A 159 10.93 -5.04 -10.67
CA VAL A 159 10.32 -6.36 -10.47
C VAL A 159 11.21 -7.23 -9.60
N ARG A 160 12.50 -7.33 -9.92
CA ARG A 160 13.47 -8.13 -9.14
C ARG A 160 13.52 -7.70 -7.67
N ARG A 161 13.49 -6.40 -7.39
CA ARG A 161 13.56 -5.85 -6.02
C ARG A 161 12.27 -5.98 -5.23
N THR A 162 11.13 -6.21 -5.88
CA THR A 162 9.81 -6.02 -5.26
C THR A 162 8.89 -7.24 -5.32
N LEU A 163 9.01 -8.09 -6.33
CA LEU A 163 8.10 -9.22 -6.57
C LEU A 163 8.75 -10.60 -6.34
N LEU A 164 10.02 -10.64 -5.94
CA LEU A 164 10.74 -11.87 -5.63
C LEU A 164 11.01 -11.96 -4.13
N TYR A 165 10.40 -12.94 -3.46
CA TYR A 165 10.53 -13.11 -2.01
C TYR A 165 11.98 -13.23 -1.54
N SER A 166 12.84 -13.89 -2.34
CA SER A 166 14.28 -14.05 -2.03
C SER A 166 15.04 -12.72 -1.92
N ASN A 167 14.50 -11.63 -2.47
CA ASN A 167 15.10 -10.30 -2.44
C ASN A 167 14.44 -9.38 -1.39
N LEU A 168 13.53 -9.91 -0.59
CA LEU A 168 12.79 -9.18 0.43
C LEU A 168 13.17 -9.66 1.83
N ASP A 169 12.94 -8.80 2.82
CA ASP A 169 13.08 -9.19 4.22
C ASP A 169 11.83 -9.96 4.66
N GLY A 170 11.90 -11.29 4.58
CA GLY A 170 10.81 -12.17 4.99
C GLY A 170 10.37 -12.00 6.44
N LYS A 171 11.26 -11.57 7.35
CA LYS A 171 10.89 -11.32 8.75
C LYS A 171 10.05 -10.06 8.89
N LEU A 172 10.40 -9.00 8.15
CA LEU A 172 9.59 -7.77 8.12
C LEU A 172 8.22 -8.01 7.48
N LEU A 173 8.17 -8.75 6.36
CA LEU A 173 6.89 -9.14 5.74
C LEU A 173 6.02 -9.91 6.73
N LYS A 174 6.59 -10.93 7.39
CA LYS A 174 5.84 -11.73 8.37
C LYS A 174 5.29 -10.86 9.51
N LYS A 175 6.12 -9.99 10.09
CA LYS A 175 5.67 -9.07 11.17
C LYS A 175 4.51 -8.16 10.73
N PHE A 176 4.56 -7.66 9.50
CA PHE A 176 3.51 -6.81 8.95
C PHE A 176 2.18 -7.56 8.81
N VAL A 177 2.24 -8.76 8.23
CA VAL A 177 1.08 -9.63 8.01
C VAL A 177 0.49 -10.10 9.35
N ASP A 178 1.34 -10.55 10.27
CA ASP A 178 0.94 -10.99 11.60
C ASP A 178 0.24 -9.87 12.40
N LEU A 179 0.74 -8.63 12.32
CA LEU A 179 0.11 -7.49 12.96
C LEU A 179 -1.30 -7.22 12.42
N SER A 180 -1.47 -7.26 11.09
CA SER A 180 -2.78 -7.03 10.47
C SER A 180 -3.79 -8.12 10.84
N GLU A 181 -3.34 -9.37 10.99
CA GLU A 181 -4.17 -10.47 11.47
C GLU A 181 -4.57 -10.31 12.93
N ASP A 182 -3.65 -9.88 13.81
CA ASP A 182 -3.97 -9.62 15.21
C ASP A 182 -4.98 -8.47 15.36
N SER A 183 -4.81 -7.36 14.63
CA SER A 183 -5.76 -6.24 14.65
C SER A 183 -7.15 -6.67 14.14
N ASP A 184 -7.20 -7.46 13.07
CA ASP A 184 -8.46 -7.97 12.53
C ASP A 184 -9.13 -8.99 13.44
N TYR A 185 -8.34 -9.83 14.11
CA TYR A 185 -8.82 -10.73 15.14
C TYR A 185 -9.50 -9.98 16.29
N ILE A 186 -8.86 -8.95 16.85
CA ILE A 186 -9.48 -8.13 17.92
C ILE A 186 -10.79 -7.52 17.41
N ARG A 187 -10.77 -6.93 16.20
CA ARG A 187 -11.96 -6.33 15.58
C ARG A 187 -13.12 -7.31 15.48
N GLY A 188 -12.85 -8.53 14.99
CA GLY A 188 -13.85 -9.59 14.88
C GLY A 188 -14.42 -10.05 16.22
N LYS A 189 -13.67 -9.88 17.32
CA LYS A 189 -14.08 -10.26 18.68
C LYS A 189 -14.80 -9.16 19.47
N LEU A 190 -14.84 -7.92 18.99
CA LEU A 190 -15.56 -6.84 19.68
C LEU A 190 -17.04 -7.17 19.92
N PRO A 191 -17.84 -7.61 18.92
CA PRO A 191 -19.28 -7.84 19.10
C PRO A 191 -19.59 -8.94 20.12
N GLU A 192 -18.83 -10.03 20.10
CA GLU A 192 -18.97 -11.18 21.01
C GLU A 192 -18.74 -10.78 22.47
N ARG A 193 -17.93 -9.75 22.70
CA ARG A 193 -17.61 -9.22 24.03
C ARG A 193 -18.45 -8.01 24.44
N GLY A 194 -19.47 -7.67 23.65
CA GLY A 194 -20.31 -6.51 23.91
C GLY A 194 -19.57 -5.17 23.77
N LEU A 195 -18.48 -5.14 23.01
CA LEU A 195 -17.67 -3.95 22.75
C LEU A 195 -17.96 -3.39 21.34
N VAL A 196 -17.66 -2.10 21.16
CA VAL A 196 -17.70 -1.39 19.86
C VAL A 196 -16.35 -0.82 19.45
N GLY A 197 -15.40 -0.76 20.39
CA GLY A 197 -14.04 -0.32 20.14
C GLY A 197 -13.07 -0.84 21.18
N PHE A 198 -11.79 -0.83 20.82
CA PHE A 198 -10.68 -1.19 21.68
C PHE A 198 -9.49 -0.27 21.38
N VAL A 199 -8.81 0.18 22.43
CA VAL A 199 -7.61 1.01 22.34
C VAL A 199 -6.50 0.32 23.13
N GLY A 200 -5.57 -0.32 22.44
CA GLY A 200 -4.45 -1.02 23.06
C GLY A 200 -3.56 -0.08 23.88
N ASP A 201 -3.12 -0.54 25.04
CA ASP A 201 -2.15 0.18 25.86
C ASP A 201 -0.84 0.38 25.11
N GLY A 202 -0.22 1.54 25.32
CA GLY A 202 0.97 1.96 24.59
C GLY A 202 0.70 2.62 23.24
N SER A 203 -0.54 2.70 22.78
CA SER A 203 -0.89 3.33 21.50
C SER A 203 -0.49 4.81 21.44
N ILE A 204 0.02 5.26 20.30
CA ILE A 204 0.32 6.67 20.00
C ILE A 204 -0.78 7.25 19.12
N LEU A 205 -1.74 7.88 19.78
CA LEU A 205 -2.92 8.48 19.12
C LEU A 205 -2.63 9.82 18.40
N PRO A 206 -1.86 10.77 18.96
CA PRO A 206 -1.63 12.06 18.29
C PRO A 206 -0.82 11.91 17.01
N ARG A 207 -1.18 12.70 15.99
CA ARG A 207 -0.49 12.73 14.70
C ARG A 207 0.51 13.87 14.63
N MET A 208 1.42 13.81 13.67
CA MET A 208 2.50 14.78 13.47
C MET A 208 1.94 16.19 13.22
N SER A 209 0.89 16.31 12.41
CA SER A 209 0.15 17.57 12.18
C SER A 209 -1.22 17.30 11.55
N GLY A 210 -2.06 18.33 11.38
CA GLY A 210 -3.35 18.20 10.71
C GLY A 210 -3.30 17.81 9.22
N ILE A 211 -2.11 17.81 8.59
CA ILE A 211 -1.90 17.41 7.18
C ILE A 211 -0.94 16.22 7.03
N ASP A 212 -0.38 15.73 8.14
CA ASP A 212 0.59 14.63 8.16
C ASP A 212 0.12 13.59 9.15
N ASP A 213 -0.49 12.54 8.62
CA ASP A 213 -1.11 11.47 9.40
C ASP A 213 -0.08 10.50 9.99
N ARG A 214 1.24 10.77 9.99
CA ARG A 214 2.21 9.95 10.73
C ARG A 214 2.09 10.18 12.24
N PRO A 215 2.49 9.24 13.12
CA PRO A 215 2.40 9.45 14.55
C PRO A 215 3.31 10.60 15.00
N LEU A 216 2.88 11.29 16.05
CA LEU A 216 3.78 12.17 16.79
C LEU A 216 4.95 11.35 17.34
N PRO A 217 6.21 11.83 17.25
CA PRO A 217 7.35 11.08 17.76
C PRO A 217 7.21 10.75 19.26
N ASP A 218 7.64 9.56 19.65
CA ASP A 218 7.51 9.02 21.03
C ASP A 218 8.02 9.99 22.10
N GLU A 219 9.12 10.71 21.82
CA GLU A 219 9.71 11.71 22.73
C GLU A 219 8.75 12.86 23.10
N LYS A 220 7.70 13.07 22.30
CA LYS A 220 6.71 14.14 22.45
C LYS A 220 5.30 13.63 22.70
N ALA A 221 5.06 12.33 22.55
CA ALA A 221 3.75 11.74 22.66
C ALA A 221 3.55 11.10 24.04
N VAL A 222 2.34 11.24 24.57
CA VAL A 222 1.91 10.45 25.73
C VAL A 222 1.23 9.20 25.20
N SER A 223 1.80 8.04 25.50
CA SER A 223 1.22 6.75 25.19
C SER A 223 -0.12 6.57 25.90
N PHE A 224 -1.10 6.02 25.19
CA PHE A 224 -2.39 5.70 25.77
C PHE A 224 -2.25 4.63 26.87
N GLN A 225 -2.97 4.82 27.98
CA GLN A 225 -3.09 3.83 29.05
C GLN A 225 -4.56 3.71 29.44
N SER A 226 -5.07 2.48 29.49
CA SER A 226 -6.43 2.18 29.89
C SER A 226 -6.67 2.54 31.36
N PRO A 227 -7.84 3.11 31.71
CA PRO A 227 -8.29 3.12 33.09
C PRO A 227 -8.64 1.69 33.54
N PRO A 228 -8.39 1.31 34.81
CA PRO A 228 -8.63 -0.04 35.30
C PRO A 228 -10.08 -0.52 35.13
N GLU A 229 -11.05 0.39 35.18
CA GLU A 229 -12.48 0.06 35.09
C GLU A 229 -12.93 -0.32 33.67
N LEU A 230 -12.14 0.02 32.65
CA LEU A 230 -12.40 -0.30 31.25
C LEU A 230 -11.34 -1.21 30.64
N GLU A 231 -10.37 -1.68 31.43
CA GLU A 231 -9.32 -2.57 30.96
C GLU A 231 -9.89 -3.94 30.56
N VAL A 232 -9.57 -4.37 29.35
CA VAL A 232 -9.85 -5.70 28.82
C VAL A 232 -8.59 -6.25 28.15
N SER A 233 -8.50 -7.58 28.00
CA SER A 233 -7.39 -8.21 27.29
C SER A 233 -7.85 -9.19 26.22
N PHE A 234 -7.15 -9.23 25.08
CA PHE A 234 -7.40 -10.17 23.99
C PHE A 234 -6.18 -11.07 23.78
N ASP A 235 -6.40 -12.38 23.70
CA ASP A 235 -5.36 -13.33 23.33
C ASP A 235 -5.27 -13.43 21.80
N CYS A 236 -4.38 -12.63 21.21
CA CYS A 236 -4.20 -12.57 19.77
C CYS A 236 -3.36 -13.74 19.25
N PRO A 237 -3.63 -14.24 18.03
CA PRO A 237 -2.99 -15.44 17.48
C PRO A 237 -1.48 -15.31 17.28
N ARG A 238 -0.93 -14.11 17.06
CA ARG A 238 0.50 -13.93 16.76
C ARG A 238 1.26 -13.26 17.89
N ARG A 239 0.76 -12.15 18.42
CA ARG A 239 1.45 -11.38 19.48
C ARG A 239 1.14 -11.85 20.90
N GLY A 240 0.13 -12.70 21.10
CA GLY A 240 -0.32 -13.13 22.42
C GLY A 240 -1.26 -12.11 23.07
N GLU A 241 -1.21 -11.99 24.40
CA GLU A 241 -2.11 -11.10 25.14
C GLU A 241 -1.87 -9.61 24.78
N VAL A 242 -2.94 -8.91 24.41
CA VAL A 242 -2.98 -7.46 24.18
C VAL A 242 -3.99 -6.84 25.15
N ARG A 243 -3.52 -5.97 26.04
CA ARG A 243 -4.32 -5.22 27.01
C ARG A 243 -4.66 -3.82 26.51
N GLY A 244 -5.78 -3.28 26.96
CA GLY A 244 -6.19 -1.93 26.61
C GLY A 244 -7.62 -1.61 27.03
N MET A 245 -8.09 -0.44 26.63
CA MET A 245 -9.42 0.06 26.98
C MET A 245 -10.47 -0.54 26.04
N GLY A 246 -11.44 -1.25 26.60
CA GLY A 246 -12.65 -1.72 25.91
C GLY A 246 -13.77 -0.68 25.97
N ILE A 247 -14.33 -0.30 24.82
CA ILE A 247 -15.48 0.60 24.73
C ILE A 247 -16.75 -0.24 24.61
N PRO A 248 -17.63 -0.28 25.63
CA PRO A 248 -18.83 -1.10 25.61
C PRO A 248 -19.87 -0.57 24.63
N ARG A 249 -20.77 -1.44 24.19
CA ARG A 249 -22.00 -1.04 23.50
C ARG A 249 -22.82 -0.11 24.37
N GLY A 250 -23.39 0.94 23.77
CA GLY A 250 -24.21 1.94 24.45
C GLY A 250 -23.74 3.34 24.12
N VAL A 251 -23.90 4.26 25.08
CA VAL A 251 -23.45 5.64 24.96
C VAL A 251 -22.21 5.84 25.82
N THR A 252 -21.08 6.14 25.19
CA THR A 252 -19.84 6.50 25.87
C THR A 252 -19.57 7.99 25.70
N LEU A 253 -19.40 8.71 26.81
CA LEU A 253 -19.09 10.14 26.80
C LEU A 253 -17.59 10.37 27.07
N ILE A 254 -16.90 10.99 26.12
CA ILE A 254 -15.50 11.41 26.27
C ILE A 254 -15.50 12.88 26.70
N VAL A 255 -15.20 13.13 27.98
CA VAL A 255 -15.23 14.47 28.60
C VAL A 255 -13.83 14.96 28.97
N GLY A 256 -13.69 16.25 29.25
CA GLY A 256 -12.41 16.89 29.61
C GLY A 256 -12.23 18.29 29.03
N GLY A 257 -11.21 19.02 29.51
CA GLY A 257 -10.89 20.38 29.09
C GLY A 257 -10.52 20.51 27.60
N GLY A 258 -10.51 21.74 27.09
CA GLY A 258 -10.00 22.03 25.74
C GLY A 258 -8.55 21.55 25.60
N TYR A 259 -8.19 20.95 24.47
CA TYR A 259 -6.83 20.44 24.19
C TYR A 259 -6.34 19.26 25.05
N HIS A 260 -7.25 18.56 25.75
CA HIS A 260 -6.90 17.36 26.55
C HIS A 260 -6.99 16.03 25.75
N GLY A 261 -6.86 16.04 24.42
CA GLY A 261 -6.79 14.80 23.62
C GLY A 261 -8.11 14.09 23.31
N LYS A 262 -9.27 14.68 23.64
CA LYS A 262 -10.59 14.09 23.35
C LYS A 262 -10.80 13.79 21.86
N SER A 263 -10.57 14.79 21.01
CA SER A 263 -10.70 14.64 19.56
C SER A 263 -9.67 13.66 19.02
N THR A 264 -8.45 13.65 19.58
CA THR A 264 -7.40 12.71 19.20
C THR A 264 -7.80 11.26 19.43
N LEU A 265 -8.40 10.96 20.59
CA LEU A 265 -8.95 9.62 20.87
C LEU A 265 -10.08 9.27 19.90
N LEU A 266 -11.01 10.21 19.67
CA LEU A 266 -12.14 9.96 18.77
C LEU A 266 -11.72 9.77 17.31
N GLU A 267 -10.73 10.52 16.83
CA GLU A 267 -10.14 10.39 15.50
C GLU A 267 -9.40 9.05 15.33
N ALA A 268 -8.72 8.56 16.37
CA ALA A 268 -8.11 7.23 16.34
C ALA A 268 -9.18 6.13 16.26
N LEU A 269 -10.29 6.27 16.99
CA LEU A 269 -11.43 5.35 16.92
C LEU A 269 -12.16 5.41 15.57
N GLU A 270 -12.32 6.60 14.99
CA GLU A 270 -12.84 6.78 13.62
C GLU A 270 -12.03 5.96 12.60
N LYS A 271 -10.70 5.91 12.76
CA LYS A 271 -9.81 5.14 11.90
C LYS A 271 -9.67 3.67 12.28
N GLY A 272 -10.14 3.25 13.45
CA GLY A 272 -10.05 1.87 13.94
C GLY A 272 -10.82 0.83 13.13
N ALA A 273 -11.70 1.27 12.23
CA ALA A 273 -12.37 0.41 11.25
C ALA A 273 -11.35 -0.19 10.25
N TYR A 274 -10.18 0.42 10.11
CA TYR A 274 -9.10 -0.03 9.25
C TYR A 274 -7.93 -0.60 10.06
N ASN A 275 -7.18 -1.52 9.46
CA ASN A 275 -5.87 -1.91 9.97
C ASN A 275 -4.84 -0.83 9.65
N HIS A 276 -3.83 -0.68 10.50
CA HIS A 276 -2.75 0.29 10.32
C HIS A 276 -1.40 -0.40 10.19
N ILE A 277 -0.45 0.25 9.53
CA ILE A 277 0.90 -0.26 9.37
C ILE A 277 1.67 -0.37 10.69
N PRO A 278 2.66 -1.27 10.79
CA PRO A 278 3.62 -1.25 11.89
C PRO A 278 4.32 0.12 12.02
N GLY A 279 4.36 0.65 13.25
CA GLY A 279 4.91 1.96 13.57
C GLY A 279 3.94 3.13 13.35
N ASP A 280 2.65 2.88 13.10
CA ASP A 280 1.63 3.92 13.02
C ASP A 280 1.19 4.46 14.39
N GLY A 281 1.32 3.66 15.44
CA GLY A 281 0.85 3.96 16.79
C GLY A 281 -0.63 3.66 17.04
N ARG A 282 -1.44 3.40 16.00
CA ARG A 282 -2.86 3.05 16.10
C ARG A 282 -3.15 1.61 15.67
N GLU A 283 -2.14 0.76 15.60
CA GLU A 283 -2.25 -0.60 15.06
C GLU A 283 -3.14 -1.49 15.93
N MET A 284 -3.21 -1.21 17.23
CA MET A 284 -4.10 -1.87 18.19
C MET A 284 -5.28 -0.97 18.60
N VAL A 285 -5.62 0.02 17.77
CA VAL A 285 -6.84 0.82 17.92
C VAL A 285 -7.84 0.32 16.90
N VAL A 286 -8.87 -0.39 17.36
CA VAL A 286 -9.84 -1.04 16.48
C VAL A 286 -11.26 -0.68 16.87
N THR A 287 -12.12 -0.55 15.87
CA THR A 287 -13.56 -0.32 16.03
C THR A 287 -14.33 -1.23 15.11
N VAL A 288 -15.61 -1.43 15.41
CA VAL A 288 -16.50 -2.20 14.55
C VAL A 288 -16.53 -1.61 13.13
N PRO A 289 -16.59 -2.46 12.08
CA PRO A 289 -16.47 -2.00 10.70
C PRO A 289 -17.64 -1.10 10.25
N GLU A 290 -18.77 -1.15 10.96
CA GLU A 290 -19.96 -0.31 10.70
C GLU A 290 -19.87 1.09 11.36
N SER A 291 -18.73 1.44 11.98
CA SER A 291 -18.58 2.74 12.64
C SER A 291 -18.63 3.91 11.65
N VAL A 292 -19.41 4.94 11.99
CA VAL A 292 -19.59 6.14 11.17
C VAL A 292 -19.40 7.36 12.06
N LYS A 293 -18.54 8.28 11.61
CA LYS A 293 -18.45 9.61 12.22
C LYS A 293 -19.48 10.53 11.60
N ILE A 294 -20.27 11.16 12.47
CA ILE A 294 -21.28 12.13 12.09
C ILE A 294 -20.76 13.53 12.41
N ARG A 295 -20.94 14.46 11.45
CA ARG A 295 -20.68 15.89 11.61
C ARG A 295 -21.73 16.67 10.85
N ALA A 296 -21.95 17.93 11.22
CA ALA A 296 -22.69 18.85 10.37
C ALA A 296 -21.88 19.13 9.08
N GLU A 297 -22.57 19.15 7.95
CA GLU A 297 -22.06 19.53 6.65
C GLU A 297 -23.02 20.57 6.07
N ASP A 298 -22.67 21.84 6.25
CA ASP A 298 -23.43 22.97 5.71
C ASP A 298 -23.08 23.09 4.21
N GLY A 299 -24.10 23.01 3.35
CA GLY A 299 -23.99 22.81 1.89
C GLY A 299 -23.15 23.83 1.12
#